data_AF-A0A7G1KR26-F1
#
_entry.id   AF-A0A7G1KR26-F1
#
_cell.length_a   1.000
_cell.length_b   1.000
_cell.length_c   1.000
_cell.angle_alpha   90.00
_cell.angle_beta   90.00
_cell.angle_gamma   90.00
#
_symmetry.space_group_name_H-M   'P 1'
#
loop_
_entity.id
_entity.type
_entity.pdbx_description
1 polymer ?
#
loop_
_entity_poly.entity_id
_entity_poly.type
_entity_poly.pdbx_seq_one_letter_code
_entity_poly.pdbx_strand_id
1 'polypeptide(L)'
;MRILVEPPELCDFADLRLAHELMRRHRACRAGRCLWKSAAHHTLALAGHLAPQSKTPRERAAERGVDFPAVGTDGPPTADGPPLRTLREVLDRLTELGRPNTNEGI
;
A
#
# COMPACT_ATOMS: atom_id res chain seq x y z
N MET A 1 15.04 39.22 -16.06
CA MET A 1 15.04 37.75 -15.97
C MET A 1 13.59 37.31 -15.81
N ARG A 2 12.98 36.71 -16.84
CA ARG A 2 11.55 36.40 -16.88
C ARG A 2 11.41 34.89 -16.63
N ILE A 3 10.93 34.52 -15.45
CA ILE A 3 10.61 33.13 -15.12
C ILE A 3 9.27 32.84 -15.81
N LEU A 4 9.29 31.97 -16.81
CA LEU A 4 8.08 31.38 -17.37
C LEU A 4 7.63 30.28 -16.39
N VAL A 5 6.66 30.60 -15.54
CA VAL A 5 5.91 29.59 -14.79
C VAL A 5 4.81 29.10 -15.72
N GLU A 6 5.05 27.98 -16.37
CA GLU A 6 4.01 27.28 -17.13
C GLU A 6 2.94 26.78 -16.14
N PRO A 7 1.64 26.90 -16.43
CA PRO A 7 0.61 26.40 -15.53
C PRO A 7 0.78 24.88 -15.37
N PRO A 8 0.51 24.34 -14.17
CA PRO A 8 0.86 22.96 -13.78
C PRO A 8 0.27 21.87 -14.68
N GLU A 9 -0.73 22.20 -15.51
CA GLU A 9 -1.45 21.22 -16.30
C GLU A 9 -0.57 20.45 -17.27
N LEU A 10 0.42 21.07 -17.91
CA LEU A 10 1.29 20.35 -18.85
C LEU A 10 2.20 19.33 -18.15
N CYS A 11 2.70 19.67 -16.95
CA CYS A 11 3.44 18.75 -16.10
C CYS A 11 2.53 17.61 -15.63
N ASP A 12 1.32 17.92 -15.19
CA ASP A 12 0.34 16.91 -14.75
C ASP A 12 -0.05 15.95 -15.89
N PHE A 13 -0.26 16.46 -17.11
CA PHE A 13 -0.52 15.65 -18.30
C PHE A 13 0.68 14.77 -18.69
N ALA A 14 1.91 15.29 -18.56
CA ALA A 14 3.12 14.52 -18.80
C ALA A 14 3.27 13.37 -17.79
N ASP A 15 3.00 13.64 -16.51
CA ASP A 15 3.02 12.67 -15.43
C ASP A 15 1.94 11.60 -15.59
N LEU A 16 0.73 11.98 -16.03
CA LEU A 16 -0.35 11.06 -16.37
C LEU A 16 0.00 10.14 -17.54
N ARG A 17 0.59 10.69 -18.60
CA ARG A 17 0.98 9.91 -19.78
C ARG A 17 2.07 8.90 -19.41
N LEU A 18 3.07 9.32 -18.64
CA LEU A 18 4.14 8.46 -18.15
C LEU A 18 3.59 7.38 -17.20
N ALA A 19 2.68 7.73 -16.30
CA ALA A 19 2.06 6.76 -15.39
C ALA A 19 1.31 5.66 -16.15
N HIS A 20 0.53 6.02 -17.17
CA HIS A 20 -0.13 5.02 -18.02
C HIS A 20 0.88 4.14 -18.78
N GLU A 21 1.99 4.70 -19.26
CA GLU A 21 3.05 3.93 -19.92
C GLU A 21 3.73 2.94 -18.96
N LEU A 22 4.07 3.39 -17.75
CA LEU A 22 4.64 2.54 -16.71
C LEU A 22 3.67 1.41 -16.33
N MET A 23 2.37 1.67 -16.24
CA MET A 23 1.36 0.63 -15.99
C MET A 23 1.33 -0.43 -17.10
N ARG A 24 1.49 -0.03 -18.37
CA ARG A 24 1.60 -0.95 -19.52
C ARG A 24 2.91 -1.75 -19.49
N ARG A 25 4.04 -1.06 -19.31
CA ARG A 25 5.38 -1.66 -19.33
C ARG A 25 5.58 -2.64 -18.16
N HIS A 26 5.03 -2.32 -17.00
CA HIS A 26 5.12 -3.14 -15.79
C HIS A 26 3.84 -3.95 -15.53
N ARG A 27 3.13 -4.37 -16.59
CA ARG A 27 1.87 -5.14 -16.46
C ARG A 27 2.03 -6.40 -15.60
N ALA A 28 3.15 -7.11 -15.73
CA ALA A 28 3.44 -8.36 -15.02
C ALA A 28 3.95 -8.16 -13.58
N CYS A 29 4.36 -6.93 -13.23
CA CYS A 29 4.87 -6.65 -11.89
C CYS A 29 3.74 -6.61 -10.85
N ARG A 30 4.02 -7.02 -9.61
CA ARG A 30 3.12 -6.77 -8.46
C ARG A 30 3.34 -5.35 -7.94
N ALA A 31 2.27 -4.58 -7.73
CA ALA A 31 2.35 -3.18 -7.31
C ALA A 31 3.16 -2.99 -6.01
N GLY A 32 2.95 -3.87 -5.01
CA GLY A 32 3.71 -3.83 -3.75
C GLY A 32 5.17 -4.27 -3.82
N ARG A 33 5.70 -4.64 -5.00
CA ARG A 33 7.10 -5.08 -5.19
C ARG A 33 7.83 -4.32 -6.31
N CYS A 34 7.14 -3.48 -7.06
CA CYS A 34 7.72 -2.74 -8.16
C CYS A 34 7.50 -1.25 -7.92
N LEU A 35 8.60 -0.54 -7.62
CA LEU A 35 8.60 0.90 -7.39
C LEU A 35 7.93 1.67 -8.54
N TRP A 36 8.25 1.33 -9.78
CA TRP A 36 7.67 1.98 -10.97
C TRP A 36 6.15 1.80 -11.08
N LYS A 37 5.65 0.59 -10.82
CA LYS A 37 4.21 0.31 -10.82
C LYS A 37 3.50 0.98 -9.65
N SER A 38 4.14 1.02 -8.49
CA SER A 38 3.62 1.70 -7.31
C SER A 38 3.48 3.20 -7.55
N ALA A 39 4.54 3.85 -8.03
CA ALA A 39 4.53 5.28 -8.35
C ALA A 39 3.43 5.62 -9.37
N ALA A 40 3.37 4.88 -10.47
CA ALA A 40 2.34 5.08 -11.50
C ALA A 40 0.91 4.88 -10.97
N HIS A 41 0.69 3.86 -10.13
CA HIS A 41 -0.60 3.63 -9.48
C HIS A 41 -1.01 4.81 -8.60
N HIS A 42 -0.09 5.36 -7.79
CA HIS A 42 -0.37 6.52 -6.95
C HIS A 42 -0.67 7.78 -7.76
N THR A 43 0.11 8.07 -8.81
CA THR A 43 -0.15 9.21 -9.70
C THR A 43 -1.54 9.14 -10.32
N LEU A 44 -1.92 7.97 -10.87
CA LEU A 44 -3.25 7.79 -11.47
C LEU A 44 -4.39 7.88 -10.46
N ALA A 45 -4.15 7.42 -9.22
CA ALA A 45 -5.15 7.49 -8.15
C ALA A 45 -5.37 8.93 -7.67
N LEU A 46 -4.29 9.69 -7.48
CA LEU A 46 -4.37 11.11 -7.10
C LEU A 46 -5.08 11.95 -8.15
N ALA A 47 -4.84 11.65 -9.43
CA ALA A 47 -5.50 12.32 -10.54
C ALA A 47 -6.91 11.79 -10.86
N GLY A 48 -7.46 10.85 -10.06
CA GLY A 48 -8.82 10.34 -10.24
C GLY A 48 -9.03 9.39 -11.43
N HIS A 49 -7.96 9.00 -12.14
CA HIS A 49 -8.01 8.04 -13.23
C HIS A 49 -8.03 6.58 -12.77
N LEU A 50 -7.74 6.35 -11.49
CA LEU A 50 -7.79 5.03 -10.87
C LEU A 50 -8.46 5.12 -9.51
N ALA A 51 -9.53 4.37 -9.30
CA ALA A 51 -10.15 4.28 -7.99
C ALA A 51 -9.23 3.47 -7.05
N PRO A 52 -8.80 4.02 -5.90
CA PRO A 52 -8.13 3.24 -4.87
C PRO A 52 -9.01 2.05 -4.48
N GLN A 53 -8.41 0.87 -4.34
CA GLN A 53 -9.15 -0.29 -3.86
C GLN A 53 -9.63 -0.03 -2.43
N SER A 54 -10.95 0.00 -2.24
CA SER A 54 -11.59 0.12 -0.92
C SER A 54 -11.43 -1.13 -0.08
N LYS A 55 -11.10 -2.26 -0.72
CA LYS A 55 -10.90 -3.57 -0.08
C LYS A 55 -9.45 -3.99 -0.15
N THR A 56 -8.95 -4.47 0.97
CA THR A 56 -7.63 -5.06 1.10
C THR A 56 -7.47 -6.28 0.18
N PRO A 57 -6.22 -6.65 -0.18
CA PRO A 57 -5.97 -7.86 -0.96
C PRO A 57 -6.58 -9.13 -0.35
N ARG A 58 -6.63 -9.24 0.99
CA ARG A 58 -7.21 -10.37 1.71
C ARG A 58 -8.73 -10.40 1.61
N GLU A 59 -9.40 -9.27 1.80
CA GLU A 59 -10.87 -9.18 1.65
C GLU A 59 -11.29 -9.53 0.22
N ARG A 60 -10.60 -9.02 -0.79
CA ARG A 60 -10.88 -9.37 -2.18
C ARG A 60 -10.67 -10.85 -2.48
N ALA A 61 -9.70 -11.49 -1.83
CA ALA A 61 -9.46 -12.92 -1.99
C ALA A 61 -10.59 -13.73 -1.36
N ALA A 62 -10.99 -13.39 -0.13
CA ALA A 62 -12.14 -13.99 0.54
C ALA A 62 -13.44 -13.86 -0.27
N GLU A 63 -13.73 -12.68 -0.80
CA GLU A 63 -14.91 -12.44 -1.65
C GLU A 63 -14.91 -13.24 -2.95
N ARG A 64 -13.71 -13.56 -3.47
CA ARG A 64 -13.56 -14.35 -4.69
C ARG A 64 -13.44 -15.85 -4.41
N GLY A 65 -13.47 -16.27 -3.14
CA GLY A 65 -13.19 -17.65 -2.74
C GLY A 65 -11.79 -18.12 -3.17
N VAL A 66 -10.82 -17.20 -3.26
CA VAL A 66 -9.44 -17.52 -3.63
C VAL A 66 -8.58 -17.52 -2.38
N ASP A 67 -7.71 -18.52 -2.24
CA ASP A 67 -6.76 -18.59 -1.15
C ASP A 67 -5.80 -17.39 -1.19
N PHE A 68 -5.73 -16.68 -0.06
CA PHE A 68 -4.78 -15.59 0.11
C PHE A 68 -3.45 -16.13 0.64
N PRO A 69 -2.31 -15.93 -0.05
CA PRO A 69 -1.04 -16.46 0.41
C PRO A 69 -0.66 -15.86 1.77
N ALA A 70 -0.24 -16.72 2.71
CA ALA A 70 0.32 -16.26 3.97
C ALA A 70 1.55 -15.38 3.70
N VAL A 71 1.66 -14.27 4.41
CA VAL A 71 2.82 -13.36 4.35
C VAL A 71 4.08 -14.17 4.64
N GLY A 72 5.04 -14.20 3.72
CA GLY A 72 6.31 -14.92 3.88
C GLY A 72 6.49 -16.18 3.01
N THR A 73 5.53 -16.52 2.14
CA THR A 73 5.58 -17.74 1.30
C THR A 73 6.59 -17.75 0.15
N ASP A 74 7.43 -16.71 0.01
CA ASP A 74 8.55 -16.73 -0.95
C ASP A 74 9.81 -17.44 -0.39
N GLY A 75 9.75 -17.98 0.84
CA GLY A 75 10.79 -18.81 1.45
C GLY A 75 10.21 -19.99 2.22
N PRO A 76 11.01 -21.03 2.53
CA PRO A 76 10.58 -22.12 3.39
C PRO A 76 10.10 -21.57 4.74
N PRO A 77 9.05 -22.16 5.35
CA PRO A 77 8.61 -21.75 6.68
C PRO A 77 9.81 -21.85 7.62
N THR A 78 10.28 -20.71 8.13
CA THR A 78 11.27 -20.70 9.20
C THR A 78 10.59 -21.31 10.42
N ALA A 79 11.07 -22.48 10.85
CA ALA A 79 10.55 -23.19 12.02
C ALA A 79 10.63 -22.34 13.31
N ASP A 80 11.42 -21.28 13.30
CA ASP A 80 11.62 -20.37 14.43
C ASP A 80 10.68 -19.16 14.35
N GLY A 81 9.41 -19.40 14.67
CA GLY A 81 8.53 -18.32 15.08
C GLY A 81 8.99 -17.71 16.41
N PRO A 82 8.59 -16.46 16.73
CA PRO A 82 8.89 -15.87 18.03
C PRO A 82 8.32 -16.74 19.16
N PRO A 83 9.02 -16.87 20.30
CA PRO A 83 8.54 -17.69 21.41
C PRO A 83 7.21 -17.15 21.93
N LEU A 84 6.36 -18.04 22.46
CA LEU A 84 5.02 -17.69 22.96
C LEU A 84 5.01 -16.52 23.96
N ARG A 85 6.07 -16.40 24.77
CA ARG A 85 6.30 -15.26 25.66
C ARG A 85 6.31 -13.94 24.90
N THR A 86 7.07 -13.84 23.83
CA THR A 86 7.19 -12.63 23.02
C THR A 86 5.86 -12.28 22.35
N LEU A 87 5.11 -13.29 21.88
CA LEU A 87 3.77 -13.06 21.36
C LEU A 87 2.82 -12.48 22.43
N ARG A 88 2.89 -13.00 23.66
CA ARG A 88 2.10 -12.47 24.78
C ARG A 88 2.46 -11.02 25.10
N GLU A 89 3.75 -10.72 25.23
CA GLU A 89 4.24 -9.36 25.52
C GLU A 89 3.79 -8.35 24.45
N VAL A 90 3.81 -8.74 23.17
CA VAL A 90 3.31 -7.90 22.08
C VAL A 90 1.81 -7.65 22.21
N LEU A 91 1.01 -8.69 22.48
CA LEU A 91 -0.44 -8.57 22.64
C LEU A 91 -0.83 -7.68 23.83
N ASP A 92 -0.13 -7.83 24.95
CA ASP A 92 -0.35 -7.01 26.15
C ASP A 92 -0.06 -5.53 25.83
N ARG A 93 1.05 -5.25 25.16
CA ARG A 93 1.42 -3.87 24.80
C ARG A 93 0.51 -3.24 23.75
N LEU A 94 0.04 -4.01 22.77
CA LEU A 94 -0.98 -3.53 21.82
C LEU A 94 -2.30 -3.23 22.52
N THR A 95 -2.67 -4.02 23.52
CA THR A 95 -3.86 -3.78 24.35
C THR A 95 -3.72 -2.48 25.14
N GLU A 96 -2.53 -2.20 25.69
CA GLU A 96 -2.24 -0.92 26.36
C GLU A 96 -2.34 0.27 25.42
N LEU A 97 -1.81 0.17 24.20
CA LEU A 97 -1.87 1.23 23.18
C LEU A 97 -3.29 1.49 22.65
N GLY A 98 -4.14 0.46 22.64
CA GLY A 98 -5.53 0.57 22.20
C GLY A 98 -6.48 1.14 23.24
N ARG A 99 -6.03 1.34 24.49
CA ARG A 99 -6.85 1.99 25.51
C ARG A 99 -6.99 3.48 25.18
N PRO A 100 -8.21 4.04 25.17
CA PRO A 100 -8.38 5.47 24.99
C PRO A 100 -7.62 6.20 26.11
N ASN A 101 -6.86 7.24 25.76
CA ASN A 101 -6.22 8.10 26.74
C ASN A 101 -7.31 8.73 27.60
N THR A 102 -7.58 8.20 28.79
CA THR A 102 -8.37 8.85 29.82
C THR A 102 -7.53 9.99 30.41
N ASN A 103 -7.32 11.03 29.61
CA ASN A 103 -6.79 12.33 29.99
C ASN A 103 -7.53 13.39 29.16
N GLU A 104 -8.85 13.36 29.22
CA GLU A 104 -9.67 14.56 29.02
C GLU A 104 -10.31 14.87 30.38
N GLY A 105 -9.51 15.52 31.23
CA GLY A 105 -10.02 16.26 32.37
C GLY A 105 -10.20 17.72 31.93
N ILE A 106 -11.46 18.15 31.84
CA ILE A 106 -11.87 19.55 32.03
C ILE A 106 -12.72 19.57 33.30
#